data_AF-A0A8S1MCX3-F1
#
_entry.id   AF-A0A8S1MCX3-F1
#
_cell.length_a   1.000
_cell.length_b   1.000
_cell.length_c   1.000
_cell.angle_alpha   90.00
_cell.angle_beta   90.00
_cell.angle_gamma   90.00
#
_symmetry.space_group_name_H-M   'P 1'
#
loop_
_entity.id
_entity.type
_entity.pdbx_description
1 polymer ?
#
loop_
_entity_poly.entity_id
_entity_poly.type
_entity_poly.pdbx_seq_one_letter_code
_entity_poly.pdbx_strand_id
1 'polypeptide(L)'
;MNKRNKKASKSFIKTLKSILETDEYSSIIQQTPENDGFIILDQQSLENIILPQHYNIKNFDSFRRSLNIYGFQVKKCKDGKKLYYNKDNNFGNETTFKRVPKKSIQEHIDLLDQTNLQLYFQLMELKQQQESIFLQIQKVIQIQQLISNQMKNLLIRYSKGAIYEMALVQKFPKFFYMFFQSLQNQQYKKHIKKSIIQATKQINQAQNPDIKLQNTNTICQLLRKHLQQFKLNLSFNIQILLKNLDQPEEIEQSIHEYESNFSNYFCLNQKQNNSQI
;
A
#
# COMPACT_ATOMS: atom_id res chain seq x y z
N MET A 1 19.47 58.28 -28.57
CA MET A 1 19.36 58.23 -27.08
C MET A 1 19.15 59.66 -26.54
N ASN A 2 18.00 59.96 -25.92
CA ASN A 2 17.55 61.34 -25.62
C ASN A 2 18.31 62.02 -24.46
N LYS A 3 18.79 63.26 -24.69
CA LYS A 3 19.52 64.11 -23.72
C LYS A 3 18.81 64.29 -22.36
N ARG A 4 17.47 64.27 -22.31
CA ARG A 4 16.68 64.38 -21.08
C ARG A 4 16.90 63.22 -20.10
N ASN A 5 17.05 61.99 -20.59
CA ASN A 5 17.21 60.80 -19.75
C ASN A 5 18.58 60.70 -19.07
N LYS A 6 19.61 61.36 -19.63
CA LYS A 6 20.97 61.40 -19.06
C LYS A 6 21.08 62.38 -17.88
N LYS A 7 20.24 63.42 -17.83
CA LYS A 7 20.20 64.41 -16.74
C LYS A 7 19.53 63.82 -15.48
N ALA A 8 18.40 63.14 -15.65
CA ALA A 8 17.71 62.44 -14.56
C ALA A 8 18.56 61.30 -13.98
N SER A 9 19.36 60.63 -14.82
CA SER A 9 20.19 59.52 -14.35
C SER A 9 21.39 59.93 -13.52
N LYS A 10 22.01 61.07 -13.86
CA LYS A 10 23.03 61.69 -13.02
C LYS A 10 22.44 62.22 -11.70
N SER A 11 21.18 62.65 -11.70
CA SER A 11 20.51 63.17 -10.50
C SER A 11 20.35 62.11 -9.41
N PHE A 12 19.85 60.91 -9.74
CA PHE A 12 19.55 59.89 -8.72
C PHE A 12 20.78 59.45 -7.92
N ILE A 13 21.87 59.14 -8.63
CA ILE A 13 23.12 58.69 -8.01
C ILE A 13 23.77 59.81 -7.21
N LYS A 14 23.76 61.04 -7.71
CA LYS A 14 24.29 62.19 -6.98
C LYS A 14 23.55 62.41 -5.66
N THR A 15 22.22 62.34 -5.69
CA THR A 15 21.40 62.41 -4.48
C THR A 15 21.69 61.23 -3.54
N LEU A 16 21.91 60.02 -4.07
CA LEU A 16 22.17 58.83 -3.25
C LEU A 16 23.48 58.97 -2.48
N LYS A 17 24.52 59.46 -3.16
CA LYS A 17 25.81 59.77 -2.54
C LYS A 17 25.67 60.84 -1.47
N SER A 18 24.98 61.94 -1.78
CA SER A 18 24.74 63.00 -0.81
C SER A 18 24.05 62.49 0.45
N ILE A 19 23.08 61.57 0.33
CA ILE A 19 22.44 60.94 1.49
C ILE A 19 23.43 60.11 2.31
N LEU A 20 24.33 59.37 1.66
CA LEU A 20 25.31 58.52 2.31
C LEU A 20 26.46 59.30 2.97
N GLU A 21 26.75 60.50 2.48
CA GLU A 21 27.74 61.42 3.03
C GLU A 21 27.17 62.27 4.19
N THR A 22 25.85 62.31 4.38
CA THR A 22 25.21 63.06 5.46
C THR A 22 25.20 62.25 6.77
N ASP A 23 25.90 62.74 7.78
CA ASP A 23 26.01 62.09 9.10
C ASP A 23 24.66 61.88 9.81
N GLU A 24 23.67 62.75 9.55
CA GLU A 24 22.32 62.65 10.14
C GLU A 24 21.60 61.35 9.78
N TYR A 25 21.93 60.74 8.63
CA TYR A 25 21.30 59.50 8.16
C TYR A 25 22.11 58.24 8.50
N SER A 26 23.24 58.38 9.18
CA SER A 26 24.17 57.28 9.50
C SER A 26 23.52 56.16 10.32
N SER A 27 22.46 56.42 11.08
CA SER A 27 21.71 55.39 11.81
C SER A 27 20.73 54.60 10.93
N ILE A 28 20.42 55.11 9.73
CA ILE A 28 19.41 54.58 8.80
C ILE A 28 20.08 53.89 7.60
N ILE A 29 21.11 54.52 7.03
CA ILE A 29 21.83 54.06 5.85
C ILE A 29 23.32 54.40 5.97
N GLN A 30 24.20 53.44 5.69
CA GLN A 30 25.65 53.60 5.83
C GLN A 30 26.39 53.10 4.61
N GLN A 31 27.39 53.85 4.17
CA GLN A 31 28.32 53.40 3.13
C GLN A 31 29.24 52.30 3.68
N THR A 32 29.64 51.37 2.82
CA THR A 32 30.67 50.38 3.18
C THR A 32 32.06 51.03 3.23
N PRO A 33 32.97 50.55 4.09
CA PRO A 33 34.33 51.09 4.18
C PRO A 33 35.13 50.93 2.86
N GLU A 34 34.75 49.96 2.02
CA GLU A 34 35.35 49.72 0.71
C GLU A 34 34.79 50.65 -0.39
N ASN A 35 33.81 51.51 -0.07
CA ASN A 35 33.14 52.43 -0.99
C ASN A 35 32.54 51.77 -2.23
N ASP A 36 32.21 50.48 -2.16
CA ASP A 36 31.66 49.65 -3.23
C ASP A 36 30.13 49.50 -3.13
N GLY A 37 29.54 49.97 -2.04
CA GLY A 37 28.12 49.85 -1.74
C GLY A 37 27.69 50.55 -0.46
N PHE A 38 26.49 50.19 0.00
CA PHE A 38 25.91 50.68 1.23
C PHE A 38 24.98 49.64 1.86
N ILE A 39 24.75 49.79 3.16
CA ILE A 39 23.88 48.95 3.96
C ILE A 39 22.72 49.81 4.47
N ILE A 40 21.51 49.28 4.35
CA ILE A 40 20.33 49.89 4.97
C ILE A 40 20.15 49.23 6.34
N LEU A 41 20.24 50.04 7.38
CA LEU A 41 20.10 49.63 8.78
C LEU A 41 18.63 49.64 9.22
N ASP A 42 17.88 50.65 8.80
CA ASP A 42 16.44 50.79 9.08
C ASP A 42 15.67 51.11 7.80
N GLN A 43 14.95 50.12 7.29
CA GLN A 43 14.15 50.28 6.07
C GLN A 43 12.94 51.21 6.30
N GLN A 44 12.30 51.18 7.47
CA GLN A 44 11.10 51.97 7.73
C GLN A 44 11.43 53.46 7.83
N SER A 45 12.53 53.81 8.50
CA SER A 45 13.00 55.19 8.58
C SER A 45 13.48 55.70 7.22
N LEU A 46 14.12 54.86 6.40
CA LEU A 46 14.49 55.22 5.03
C LEU A 46 13.24 55.60 4.21
N GLU A 47 12.18 54.78 4.26
CA GLU A 47 10.92 55.00 3.53
C GLU A 47 10.16 56.25 3.96
N ASN A 48 10.09 56.51 5.27
CA ASN A 48 9.25 57.58 5.82
C ASN A 48 9.96 58.93 5.91
N ILE A 49 11.30 58.94 6.05
CA ILE A 49 12.08 60.16 6.29
C ILE A 49 12.90 60.52 5.06
N ILE A 50 13.75 59.61 4.58
CA ILE A 50 14.76 59.93 3.57
C ILE A 50 14.15 59.98 2.16
N LEU A 51 13.36 58.98 1.77
CA LEU A 51 12.81 58.92 0.41
C LEU A 51 11.88 60.12 0.07
N PRO A 52 10.98 60.56 0.96
CA PRO A 52 10.09 61.68 0.67
C PRO A 52 10.83 63.02 0.62
N GLN A 53 11.92 63.18 1.38
CA GLN A 53 12.76 64.38 1.39
C GLN A 53 13.63 64.52 0.13
N HIS A 54 14.15 63.40 -0.41
CA HIS A 54 15.18 63.44 -1.45
C HIS A 54 14.72 62.98 -2.84
N TYR A 55 13.67 62.14 -2.93
CA TYR A 55 13.30 61.48 -4.18
C TYR A 55 11.83 61.65 -4.59
N ASN A 56 11.01 62.36 -3.81
CA ASN A 56 9.56 62.47 -4.02
C ASN A 56 8.85 61.11 -4.21
N ILE A 57 9.40 60.05 -3.61
CA ILE A 57 8.80 58.71 -3.55
C ILE A 57 8.69 58.31 -2.09
N LYS A 58 7.66 57.55 -1.73
CA LYS A 58 7.49 57.03 -0.36
C LYS A 58 7.73 55.52 -0.25
N ASN A 59 7.69 54.83 -1.39
CA ASN A 59 7.76 53.37 -1.44
C ASN A 59 9.19 52.91 -1.74
N PHE A 60 9.73 52.02 -0.89
CA PHE A 60 11.04 51.42 -1.06
C PHE A 60 11.20 50.58 -2.33
N ASP A 61 10.15 49.93 -2.82
CA ASP A 61 10.22 49.18 -4.07
C ASP A 61 10.56 50.08 -5.25
N SER A 62 10.10 51.34 -5.25
CA SER A 62 10.46 52.32 -6.27
C SER A 62 11.93 52.75 -6.17
N PHE A 63 12.44 52.89 -4.94
CA PHE A 63 13.85 53.16 -4.69
C PHE A 63 14.72 51.96 -5.11
N ARG A 64 14.36 50.74 -4.71
CA ARG A 64 15.02 49.49 -5.12
C ARG A 64 15.03 49.29 -6.63
N ARG A 65 13.94 49.60 -7.32
CA ARG A 65 13.90 49.57 -8.80
C ARG A 65 14.90 50.55 -9.40
N SER A 66 15.01 51.75 -8.84
CA SER A 66 16.02 52.72 -9.26
C SER A 66 17.43 52.17 -9.07
N LEU A 67 17.72 51.55 -7.91
CA LEU A 67 18.99 50.85 -7.67
C LEU A 67 19.29 49.77 -8.72
N ASN A 68 18.31 48.92 -9.06
CA ASN A 68 18.47 47.89 -10.08
C ASN A 68 18.80 48.48 -11.47
N ILE A 69 18.17 49.61 -11.84
CA ILE A 69 18.45 50.30 -13.11
C ILE A 69 19.91 50.78 -13.20
N TYR A 70 20.52 51.10 -12.06
CA TYR A 70 21.93 51.50 -11.96
C TYR A 70 22.89 50.34 -11.66
N GLY A 71 22.41 49.09 -11.70
CA GLY A 71 23.27 47.90 -11.57
C GLY A 71 23.62 47.51 -10.13
N PHE A 72 22.96 48.09 -9.13
CA PHE A 72 23.15 47.65 -7.75
C PHE A 72 22.53 46.26 -7.55
N GLN A 73 23.27 45.38 -6.89
CA GLN A 73 22.85 44.03 -6.53
C GLN A 73 22.75 43.92 -5.00
N VAL A 74 21.90 43.01 -4.54
CA VAL A 74 21.70 42.76 -3.10
C VAL A 74 22.45 41.51 -2.69
N LYS A 75 23.24 41.60 -1.62
CA LYS A 75 23.88 40.47 -0.93
C LYS A 75 23.41 40.45 0.52
N LYS A 76 23.07 39.27 1.03
CA LYS A 76 22.74 39.10 2.45
C LYS A 76 24.05 39.00 3.24
N CYS A 77 24.21 39.85 4.25
CA CYS A 77 25.33 39.79 5.20
C CYS A 77 25.05 38.73 6.28
N LYS A 78 26.10 38.28 6.97
CA LYS A 78 26.01 37.27 8.04
C LYS A 78 25.09 37.73 9.19
N ASP A 79 25.02 39.03 9.44
CA ASP A 79 24.20 39.64 10.49
C ASP A 79 22.73 39.88 10.07
N GLY A 80 22.28 39.26 8.98
CA GLY A 80 20.91 39.42 8.44
C GLY A 80 20.65 40.75 7.71
N LYS A 81 21.59 41.69 7.75
CA LYS A 81 21.54 42.97 7.03
C LYS A 81 21.70 42.78 5.51
N LYS A 82 21.15 43.72 4.72
CA LYS A 82 21.22 43.71 3.26
C LYS A 82 22.26 44.71 2.77
N LEU A 83 23.28 44.22 2.08
CA LEU A 83 24.28 45.01 1.38
C LEU A 83 23.84 45.26 -0.06
N TYR A 84 23.80 46.53 -0.46
CA TYR A 84 23.56 46.97 -1.82
C TYR A 84 24.89 47.42 -2.42
N TYR A 85 25.43 46.63 -3.35
CA TYR A 85 26.76 46.86 -3.92
C TYR A 85 26.68 46.95 -5.45
N ASN A 86 27.60 47.68 -6.05
CA ASN A 86 27.70 47.81 -7.50
C ASN A 86 28.94 47.07 -8.00
N LYS A 87 28.75 45.97 -8.75
CA LYS A 87 29.83 45.11 -9.25
C LYS A 87 30.87 45.85 -10.10
N ASP A 88 30.48 46.95 -10.73
CA ASP A 88 31.37 47.69 -11.63
C ASP A 88 32.29 48.69 -10.89
N ASN A 89 32.31 48.70 -9.54
CA ASN A 89 33.12 49.55 -8.66
C ASN A 89 33.09 51.06 -8.98
N ASN A 90 32.11 51.51 -9.76
CA ASN A 90 31.96 52.90 -10.18
C ASN A 90 31.29 53.76 -9.10
N PHE A 91 31.04 53.23 -7.90
CA PHE A 91 30.42 53.99 -6.84
C PHE A 91 31.24 55.22 -6.44
N GLY A 92 32.58 55.14 -6.46
CA GLY A 92 33.45 56.31 -6.25
C GLY A 92 33.43 57.35 -7.38
N ASN A 93 33.27 56.95 -8.65
CA ASN A 93 33.54 57.81 -9.81
C ASN A 93 32.25 58.38 -10.45
N GLU A 94 32.02 59.70 -10.34
CA GLU A 94 30.80 60.38 -10.83
C GLU A 94 30.54 60.26 -12.35
N THR A 95 31.53 59.84 -13.15
CA THR A 95 31.48 59.97 -14.62
C THR A 95 31.02 58.71 -15.37
N THR A 96 30.89 57.55 -14.73
CA THR A 96 30.76 56.25 -15.43
C THR A 96 29.50 55.43 -15.17
N PHE A 97 28.49 55.94 -14.44
CA PHE A 97 27.20 55.25 -14.32
C PHE A 97 26.43 55.22 -15.66
N LYS A 98 26.74 54.24 -16.50
CA LYS A 98 25.93 53.86 -17.64
C LYS A 98 24.79 53.00 -17.11
N ARG A 99 23.53 53.36 -17.45
CA ARG A 99 22.42 52.43 -17.24
C ARG A 99 22.81 51.10 -17.90
N VAL A 100 22.63 50.00 -17.17
CA VAL A 100 22.81 48.66 -17.74
C VAL A 100 21.98 48.64 -19.03
N PRO A 101 22.57 48.35 -20.21
CA PRO A 101 21.79 48.25 -21.43
C PRO A 101 20.74 47.18 -21.19
N LYS A 102 19.46 47.56 -21.19
CA LYS A 102 18.39 46.58 -21.23
C LYS A 102 18.65 45.75 -22.48
N LYS A 103 18.99 44.46 -22.32
CA LYS A 103 18.70 43.47 -23.37
C LYS A 103 17.27 43.75 -23.82
N SER A 104 17.04 43.81 -25.14
CA SER A 104 15.78 44.35 -25.64
C SER A 104 14.63 43.60 -24.96
N ILE A 105 13.63 44.34 -24.47
CA ILE A 105 12.50 43.76 -23.75
C ILE A 105 11.82 42.69 -24.64
N GLN A 106 11.91 42.86 -25.96
CA GLN A 106 11.46 41.90 -26.95
C GLN A 106 12.22 40.56 -26.88
N GLU A 107 13.56 40.54 -26.89
CA GLU A 107 14.35 39.29 -26.78
C GLU A 107 14.03 38.51 -25.49
N HIS A 108 13.77 39.23 -24.39
CA HIS A 108 13.48 38.59 -23.11
C HIS A 108 12.04 38.08 -23.01
N ILE A 109 11.10 38.72 -23.73
CA ILE A 109 9.71 38.26 -23.88
C ILE A 109 9.68 37.05 -24.81
N ASP A 110 10.37 37.09 -25.96
CA ASP A 110 10.40 35.99 -26.93
C ASP A 110 11.02 34.72 -26.32
N LEU A 111 12.07 34.87 -25.51
CA LEU A 111 12.67 33.75 -24.77
C LEU A 111 11.72 33.20 -23.68
N LEU A 112 10.99 34.09 -23.00
CA LEU A 112 10.01 33.69 -21.97
C LEU A 112 8.83 32.94 -22.60
N ASP A 113 8.35 33.40 -23.74
CA ASP A 113 7.28 32.75 -24.51
C ASP A 113 7.72 31.37 -25.02
N GLN A 114 8.96 31.22 -25.48
CA GLN A 114 9.52 29.92 -25.83
C GLN A 114 9.59 28.96 -24.63
N THR A 115 10.04 29.44 -23.46
CA THR A 115 10.10 28.60 -22.25
C THR A 115 8.71 28.22 -21.74
N ASN A 116 7.74 29.12 -21.80
CA ASN A 116 6.36 28.83 -21.40
C ASN A 116 5.71 27.78 -22.32
N LEU A 117 5.98 27.85 -23.62
CA LEU A 117 5.54 26.82 -24.58
C LEU A 117 6.18 25.45 -24.28
N GLN A 118 7.48 25.41 -24.01
CA GLN A 118 8.16 24.17 -23.65
C GLN A 118 7.59 23.56 -22.36
N LEU A 119 7.36 24.40 -21.34
CA LEU A 119 6.79 23.96 -20.08
C LEU A 119 5.36 23.42 -20.27
N TYR A 120 4.57 24.08 -21.13
CA TYR A 120 3.24 23.61 -21.48
C TYR A 120 3.26 22.22 -22.13
N PHE A 121 4.17 21.98 -23.08
CA PHE A 121 4.32 20.66 -23.70
C PHE A 121 4.75 19.57 -22.69
N GLN A 122 5.71 19.89 -21.81
CA GLN A 122 6.11 18.97 -20.75
C GLN A 122 4.96 18.64 -19.79
N LEU A 123 4.13 19.63 -19.46
CA LEU A 123 2.97 19.44 -18.58
C LEU A 123 1.93 18.53 -19.25
N MET A 124 1.70 18.70 -20.55
CA MET A 124 0.84 17.81 -21.33
C MET A 124 1.36 16.38 -21.39
N GLU A 125 2.67 16.19 -21.58
CA GLU A 125 3.29 14.87 -21.59
C GLU A 125 3.17 14.18 -20.22
N LEU A 126 3.49 14.90 -19.14
CA LEU A 126 3.34 14.39 -17.77
C LEU A 126 1.90 14.00 -17.45
N LYS A 127 0.92 14.80 -17.91
CA LYS A 127 -0.49 14.48 -17.73
C LYS A 127 -0.87 13.18 -18.46
N GLN A 128 -0.38 12.99 -19.67
CA GLN A 128 -0.61 11.76 -20.43
C GLN A 128 0.05 10.54 -19.76
N GLN A 129 1.26 10.70 -19.23
CA GLN A 129 1.94 9.66 -18.46
C GLN A 129 1.18 9.30 -17.18
N GLN A 130 0.64 10.29 -16.47
CA GLN A 130 -0.17 10.09 -15.27
C GLN A 130 -1.44 9.27 -15.58
N GLU A 131 -2.13 9.57 -16.68
CA GLU A 131 -3.30 8.79 -17.12
C GLU A 131 -2.92 7.33 -17.46
N SER A 132 -1.78 7.13 -18.14
CA SER A 132 -1.27 5.79 -18.44
C SER A 132 -0.96 4.98 -17.18
N ILE A 133 -0.28 5.59 -16.21
CA ILE A 133 0.03 4.95 -14.92
C ILE A 133 -1.25 4.59 -14.17
N PHE A 134 -2.24 5.49 -14.16
CA PHE A 134 -3.53 5.22 -13.53
C PHE A 134 -4.22 3.98 -14.12
N LEU A 135 -4.22 3.86 -15.45
CA LEU A 135 -4.75 2.68 -16.14
C LEU A 135 -4.00 1.40 -15.78
N GLN A 136 -2.67 1.47 -15.67
CA GLN A 136 -1.86 0.32 -15.24
C GLN A 136 -2.17 -0.10 -13.80
N ILE A 137 -2.30 0.87 -12.88
CA ILE A 137 -2.67 0.60 -11.48
C ILE A 137 -4.04 -0.10 -11.40
N GLN A 138 -5.03 0.37 -12.19
CA GLN A 138 -6.33 -0.29 -12.21
C GLN A 138 -6.26 -1.74 -12.68
N LYS A 139 -5.45 -2.05 -13.70
CA LYS A 139 -5.24 -3.43 -14.16
C LYS A 139 -4.59 -4.29 -13.07
N VAL A 140 -3.61 -3.76 -12.35
CA VAL A 140 -2.95 -4.49 -11.24
C VAL A 140 -3.94 -4.79 -10.13
N ILE A 141 -4.79 -3.83 -9.75
CA ILE A 141 -5.83 -4.04 -8.73
C ILE A 141 -6.80 -5.16 -9.15
N GLN A 142 -7.25 -5.16 -10.40
CA GLN A 142 -8.15 -6.21 -10.91
C GLN A 142 -7.49 -7.60 -10.86
N ILE A 143 -6.21 -7.70 -11.27
CA ILE A 143 -5.46 -8.96 -11.21
C ILE A 143 -5.29 -9.43 -9.77
N GLN A 144 -4.97 -8.53 -8.84
CA GLN A 144 -4.83 -8.88 -7.42
C GLN A 144 -6.14 -9.42 -6.83
N GLN A 145 -7.27 -8.80 -7.17
CA GLN A 145 -8.60 -9.28 -6.73
C GLN A 145 -8.88 -10.70 -7.26
N LEU A 146 -8.55 -10.97 -8.52
CA LEU A 146 -8.73 -12.29 -9.12
C LEU A 146 -7.87 -13.35 -8.41
N ILE A 147 -6.59 -13.07 -8.19
CA ILE A 147 -5.67 -13.98 -7.48
C ILE A 147 -6.16 -14.25 -6.06
N SER A 148 -6.59 -13.20 -5.34
CA SER A 148 -7.14 -13.34 -3.99
C SER A 148 -8.34 -14.28 -3.94
N ASN A 149 -9.27 -14.15 -4.89
CA ASN A 149 -10.44 -15.03 -4.98
C ASN A 149 -10.05 -16.48 -5.30
N GLN A 150 -9.08 -16.69 -6.20
CA GLN A 150 -8.57 -18.01 -6.51
C GLN A 150 -7.91 -18.67 -5.29
N MET A 151 -7.09 -17.93 -4.56
CA MET A 151 -6.44 -18.40 -3.33
C MET A 151 -7.45 -18.79 -2.25
N LYS A 152 -8.50 -17.97 -2.05
CA LYS A 152 -9.57 -18.29 -1.10
C LYS A 152 -10.25 -19.62 -1.44
N ASN A 153 -10.55 -19.84 -2.71
CA ASN A 153 -11.18 -21.09 -3.17
C ASN A 153 -10.27 -22.31 -2.99
N LEU A 154 -8.98 -22.18 -3.27
CA LEU A 154 -8.00 -23.24 -3.04
C LEU A 154 -7.92 -23.61 -1.56
N LEU A 155 -7.90 -22.61 -0.68
CA LEU A 155 -7.85 -22.83 0.77
C LEU A 155 -9.08 -23.57 1.28
N ILE A 156 -10.28 -23.19 0.81
CA ILE A 156 -11.54 -23.88 1.14
C ILE A 156 -11.50 -25.34 0.68
N ARG A 157 -10.97 -25.63 -0.51
CA ARG A 157 -10.85 -27.01 -1.00
C ARG A 157 -9.88 -27.82 -0.14
N TYR A 158 -8.75 -27.23 0.22
CA TYR A 158 -7.76 -27.86 1.07
C TYR A 158 -8.32 -28.16 2.47
N SER A 159 -8.98 -27.20 3.12
CA SER A 159 -9.57 -27.39 4.44
C SER A 159 -10.65 -28.46 4.43
N LYS A 160 -11.53 -28.48 3.42
CA LYS A 160 -12.52 -29.55 3.24
C LYS A 160 -11.85 -30.92 3.15
N GLY A 161 -10.83 -31.06 2.30
CA GLY A 161 -10.08 -32.31 2.16
C GLY A 161 -9.47 -32.78 3.48
N ALA A 162 -8.80 -31.88 4.21
CA ALA A 162 -8.20 -32.18 5.50
C ALA A 162 -9.25 -32.62 6.55
N ILE A 163 -10.39 -31.93 6.61
CA ILE A 163 -11.49 -32.30 7.52
C ILE A 163 -12.06 -33.68 7.14
N TYR A 164 -12.24 -33.97 5.85
CA TYR A 164 -12.67 -35.29 5.39
C TYR A 164 -11.68 -36.38 5.79
N GLU A 165 -10.38 -36.17 5.61
CA GLU A 165 -9.36 -37.13 6.02
C GLU A 165 -9.35 -37.33 7.54
N MET A 166 -9.44 -36.25 8.33
CA MET A 166 -9.52 -36.34 9.78
C MET A 166 -10.78 -37.09 10.23
N ALA A 167 -11.94 -36.81 9.62
CA ALA A 167 -13.19 -37.50 9.90
C ALA A 167 -13.11 -38.99 9.55
N LEU A 168 -12.50 -39.33 8.42
CA LEU A 168 -12.24 -40.72 8.03
C LEU A 168 -11.33 -41.39 9.07
N VAL A 169 -10.18 -40.79 9.41
CA VAL A 169 -9.22 -41.34 10.38
C VAL A 169 -9.81 -41.50 11.79
N GLN A 170 -10.75 -40.63 12.22
CA GLN A 170 -11.39 -40.76 13.52
C GLN A 170 -12.58 -41.74 13.53
N LYS A 171 -13.37 -41.80 12.44
CA LYS A 171 -14.56 -42.66 12.37
C LYS A 171 -14.23 -44.11 11.97
N PHE A 172 -13.15 -44.35 11.21
CA PHE A 172 -12.72 -45.70 10.81
C PHE A 172 -12.36 -46.60 12.00
N PRO A 173 -11.56 -46.17 12.98
CA PRO A 173 -11.23 -46.99 14.14
C PRO A 173 -12.45 -47.36 14.97
N LYS A 174 -13.41 -46.43 15.12
CA LYS A 174 -14.69 -46.68 15.79
C LYS A 174 -15.53 -47.70 15.04
N PHE A 175 -15.57 -47.62 13.71
CA PHE A 175 -16.20 -48.64 12.88
C PHE A 175 -15.52 -50.00 13.03
N PHE A 176 -14.19 -50.09 12.94
CA PHE A 176 -13.47 -51.33 13.12
C PHE A 176 -13.68 -51.93 14.51
N TYR A 177 -13.73 -51.09 15.55
CA TYR A 177 -14.05 -51.52 16.91
C TYR A 177 -15.47 -52.08 17.02
N MET A 178 -16.48 -51.37 16.52
CA MET A 178 -17.88 -51.83 16.53
C MET A 178 -18.09 -53.09 15.68
N PHE A 179 -17.46 -53.14 14.51
CA PHE A 179 -17.46 -54.29 13.62
C PHE A 179 -16.79 -55.49 14.29
N PHE A 180 -15.62 -55.30 14.91
CA PHE A 180 -14.92 -56.35 15.63
C PHE A 180 -15.69 -56.86 16.85
N GLN A 181 -16.32 -55.97 17.63
CA GLN A 181 -17.21 -56.35 18.73
C GLN A 181 -18.42 -57.17 18.25
N SER A 182 -19.05 -56.75 17.14
CA SER A 182 -20.17 -57.50 16.56
C SER A 182 -19.74 -58.87 16.03
N LEU A 183 -18.55 -58.98 15.43
CA LEU A 183 -17.91 -60.24 15.06
C LEU A 183 -17.57 -61.09 16.28
N GLN A 184 -17.22 -60.47 17.41
CA GLN A 184 -16.88 -61.14 18.67
C GLN A 184 -18.11 -61.53 19.51
N ASN A 185 -19.33 -61.24 19.07
CA ASN A 185 -20.55 -61.59 19.80
C ASN A 185 -20.52 -63.06 20.24
N GLN A 186 -20.21 -63.26 21.53
CA GLN A 186 -19.89 -64.57 22.07
C GLN A 186 -21.12 -65.49 22.05
N GLN A 187 -22.32 -64.93 22.15
CA GLN A 187 -23.56 -65.70 22.07
C GLN A 187 -23.79 -66.25 20.67
N TYR A 188 -23.57 -65.43 19.63
CA TYR A 188 -23.67 -65.87 18.23
C TYR A 188 -22.60 -66.92 17.88
N LYS A 189 -21.35 -66.71 18.30
CA LYS A 189 -20.28 -67.72 18.15
C LYS A 189 -20.60 -69.02 18.87
N LYS A 190 -21.09 -68.96 20.11
CA LYS A 190 -21.51 -70.14 20.89
C LYS A 190 -22.67 -70.87 20.21
N HIS A 191 -23.65 -70.14 19.67
CA HIS A 191 -24.79 -70.71 18.96
C HIS A 191 -24.34 -71.47 17.71
N ILE A 192 -23.55 -70.85 16.83
CA ILE A 192 -23.02 -71.51 15.62
C ILE A 192 -22.19 -72.74 16.01
N LYS A 193 -21.30 -72.63 17.01
CA LYS A 193 -20.48 -73.77 17.46
C LYS A 193 -21.36 -74.93 17.95
N LYS A 194 -22.41 -74.64 18.73
CA LYS A 194 -23.38 -75.65 19.18
C LYS A 194 -24.12 -76.29 18.00
N SER A 195 -24.61 -75.50 17.05
CA SER A 195 -25.31 -76.00 15.86
C SER A 195 -24.42 -76.87 14.97
N ILE A 196 -23.16 -76.48 14.78
CA ILE A 196 -22.19 -77.29 14.01
C ILE A 196 -21.91 -78.61 14.76
N ILE A 197 -21.62 -78.57 16.06
CA ILE A 197 -21.35 -79.79 16.85
C ILE A 197 -22.56 -80.74 16.82
N GLN A 198 -23.77 -80.22 16.96
CA GLN A 198 -25.00 -81.02 16.90
C GLN A 198 -25.17 -81.67 15.53
N ALA A 199 -24.93 -80.93 14.45
CA ALA A 199 -25.08 -81.45 13.11
C ALA A 199 -23.96 -82.44 12.73
N THR A 200 -22.72 -82.23 13.19
CA THR A 200 -21.62 -83.20 13.03
C THR A 200 -21.92 -84.50 13.78
N LYS A 201 -22.51 -84.43 14.97
CA LYS A 201 -22.96 -85.63 15.71
C LYS A 201 -24.04 -86.39 14.94
N GLN A 202 -25.02 -85.68 14.38
CA GLN A 202 -26.09 -86.28 13.56
C GLN A 202 -25.56 -86.93 12.27
N ILE A 203 -24.56 -86.34 11.62
CA ILE A 203 -23.89 -86.93 10.44
C ILE A 203 -23.11 -88.19 10.79
N ASN A 204 -22.43 -88.20 11.94
CA ASN A 204 -21.60 -89.34 12.36
C ASN A 204 -22.44 -90.51 12.90
N GLN A 205 -23.67 -90.26 13.36
CA GLN A 205 -24.60 -91.28 13.85
C GLN A 205 -25.45 -91.90 12.73
N ALA A 206 -25.53 -91.28 11.56
CA ALA A 206 -26.29 -91.81 10.42
C ALA A 206 -25.50 -92.90 9.68
N GLN A 207 -25.94 -94.17 9.78
CA GLN A 207 -25.33 -95.30 9.07
C GLN A 207 -25.77 -95.40 7.60
N ASN A 208 -26.90 -94.79 7.23
CA ASN A 208 -27.44 -94.81 5.87
C ASN A 208 -26.92 -93.60 5.04
N PRO A 209 -26.33 -93.83 3.84
CA PRO A 209 -25.77 -92.78 3.00
C PRO A 209 -26.77 -91.70 2.58
N ASP A 210 -28.04 -92.02 2.38
CA ASP A 210 -29.07 -91.05 1.98
C ASP A 210 -29.41 -90.08 3.13
N ILE A 211 -29.47 -90.59 4.36
CA ILE A 211 -29.67 -89.79 5.58
C ILE A 211 -28.45 -88.89 5.81
N LYS A 212 -27.24 -89.37 5.51
CA LYS A 212 -26.01 -88.59 5.62
C LYS A 212 -25.98 -87.44 4.60
N LEU A 213 -26.45 -87.68 3.37
CA LEU A 213 -26.58 -86.66 2.33
C LEU A 213 -27.64 -85.62 2.70
N GLN A 214 -28.79 -86.04 3.22
CA GLN A 214 -29.84 -85.13 3.69
C GLN A 214 -29.34 -84.24 4.83
N ASN A 215 -28.66 -84.81 5.83
CA ASN A 215 -28.06 -84.05 6.94
C ASN A 215 -26.99 -83.06 6.44
N THR A 216 -26.18 -83.45 5.46
CA THR A 216 -25.18 -82.56 4.84
C THR A 216 -25.85 -81.37 4.13
N ASN A 217 -26.94 -81.62 3.39
CA ASN A 217 -27.72 -80.57 2.75
C ASN A 217 -28.34 -79.61 3.76
N THR A 218 -28.85 -80.11 4.89
CA THR A 218 -29.37 -79.27 5.98
C THR A 218 -28.29 -78.38 6.60
N ILE A 219 -27.07 -78.90 6.79
CA ILE A 219 -25.93 -78.09 7.26
C ILE A 219 -25.58 -77.00 6.23
N CYS A 220 -25.50 -77.36 4.95
CA CYS A 220 -25.22 -76.40 3.88
C CYS A 220 -26.27 -75.28 3.82
N GLN A 221 -27.55 -75.61 4.00
CA GLN A 221 -28.63 -74.62 4.09
C GLN A 221 -28.50 -73.73 5.33
N LEU A 222 -28.16 -74.29 6.48
CA LEU A 222 -27.94 -73.52 7.72
C LEU A 222 -26.75 -72.56 7.58
N LEU A 223 -25.63 -73.02 7.01
CA LEU A 223 -24.46 -72.18 6.74
C LEU A 223 -24.78 -71.04 5.75
N ARG A 224 -25.59 -71.31 4.71
CA ARG A 224 -26.06 -70.27 3.78
C ARG A 224 -26.90 -69.21 4.49
N LYS A 225 -27.81 -69.61 5.38
CA LYS A 225 -28.61 -68.66 6.20
C LYS A 225 -27.72 -67.79 7.07
N HIS A 226 -26.72 -68.37 7.74
CA HIS A 226 -25.77 -67.59 8.56
C HIS A 226 -24.92 -66.64 7.73
N LEU A 227 -24.47 -67.04 6.53
CA LEU A 227 -23.72 -66.18 5.62
C LEU A 227 -24.57 -65.00 5.13
N GLN A 228 -25.85 -65.23 4.83
CA GLN A 228 -26.78 -64.15 4.44
C GLN A 228 -27.00 -63.16 5.59
N GLN A 229 -27.20 -63.65 6.82
CA GLN A 229 -27.34 -62.78 8.00
C GLN A 229 -26.08 -61.95 8.25
N PHE A 230 -24.89 -62.52 8.06
CA PHE A 230 -23.64 -61.78 8.14
C PHE A 230 -23.56 -60.65 7.10
N LYS A 231 -23.92 -60.93 5.85
CA LYS A 231 -23.95 -59.91 4.78
C LYS A 231 -24.91 -58.77 5.08
N LEU A 232 -26.09 -59.07 5.62
CA LEU A 232 -27.07 -58.04 6.04
C LEU A 232 -26.52 -57.15 7.15
N ASN A 233 -25.90 -57.74 8.17
CA ASN A 233 -25.28 -56.99 9.27
C ASN A 233 -24.11 -56.13 8.80
N LEU A 234 -23.28 -56.63 7.88
CA LEU A 234 -22.20 -55.84 7.29
C LEU A 234 -22.75 -54.64 6.50
N SER A 235 -23.75 -54.88 5.65
CA SER A 235 -24.42 -53.83 4.86
C SER A 235 -25.02 -52.74 5.76
N PHE A 236 -25.75 -53.13 6.80
CA PHE A 236 -26.34 -52.21 7.77
C PHE A 236 -25.29 -51.33 8.47
N ASN A 237 -24.18 -51.92 8.92
CA ASN A 237 -23.11 -51.15 9.57
C ASN A 237 -22.38 -50.21 8.60
N ILE A 238 -22.22 -50.59 7.33
CA ILE A 238 -21.71 -49.70 6.28
C ILE A 238 -22.67 -48.54 6.04
N GLN A 239 -23.98 -48.78 6.00
CA GLN A 239 -24.97 -47.72 5.84
C GLN A 239 -24.98 -46.74 7.02
N ILE A 240 -24.81 -47.21 8.25
CA ILE A 240 -24.65 -46.34 9.43
C ILE A 240 -23.39 -45.48 9.32
N LEU A 241 -22.26 -46.07 8.88
CA LEU A 241 -21.02 -45.33 8.65
C LEU A 241 -21.23 -44.21 7.63
N LEU A 242 -21.86 -44.51 6.50
CA LEU A 242 -22.14 -43.52 5.45
C LEU A 242 -23.08 -42.41 5.95
N LYS A 243 -24.17 -42.75 6.66
CA LYS A 243 -25.07 -41.75 7.25
C LYS A 243 -24.39 -40.82 8.25
N ASN A 244 -23.42 -41.34 9.01
CA ASN A 244 -22.64 -40.56 9.96
C ASN A 244 -21.52 -39.74 9.27
N LEU A 245 -21.15 -40.06 8.03
CA LEU A 245 -20.25 -39.26 7.20
C LEU A 245 -21.00 -38.11 6.51
N ASP A 246 -22.30 -38.29 6.22
CA ASP A 246 -23.16 -37.32 5.55
C ASP A 246 -23.81 -36.27 6.47
N GLN A 247 -23.42 -36.16 7.75
CA GLN A 247 -23.90 -35.09 8.65
C GLN A 247 -23.12 -33.79 8.36
N PRO A 248 -23.66 -32.84 7.56
CA PRO A 248 -22.91 -31.68 7.11
C PRO A 248 -22.81 -30.61 8.20
N GLU A 249 -23.73 -30.62 9.15
CA GLU A 249 -23.91 -29.56 10.16
C GLU A 249 -22.74 -29.48 11.15
N GLU A 250 -22.15 -30.61 11.58
CA GLU A 250 -20.96 -30.61 12.45
C GLU A 250 -19.70 -30.16 11.68
N ILE A 251 -19.64 -30.46 10.37
CA ILE A 251 -18.56 -30.01 9.48
C ILE A 251 -18.73 -28.53 9.16
N GLU A 252 -19.96 -28.06 8.93
CA GLU A 252 -20.28 -26.64 8.71
C GLU A 252 -20.01 -25.81 9.96
N GLN A 253 -20.38 -26.27 11.15
CA GLN A 253 -20.07 -25.57 12.41
C GLN A 253 -18.56 -25.46 12.65
N SER A 254 -17.82 -26.55 12.43
CA SER A 254 -16.35 -26.51 12.55
C SER A 254 -15.72 -25.63 11.45
N ILE A 255 -16.20 -25.67 10.21
CA ILE A 255 -15.79 -24.72 9.16
C ILE A 255 -16.10 -23.27 9.58
N HIS A 256 -17.27 -22.99 10.12
CA HIS A 256 -17.69 -21.64 10.52
C HIS A 256 -16.85 -21.09 11.69
N GLU A 257 -16.48 -21.95 12.64
CA GLU A 257 -15.61 -21.61 13.77
C GLU A 257 -14.16 -21.33 13.31
N TYR A 258 -13.64 -22.12 12.37
CA TYR A 258 -12.35 -21.86 11.73
C TYR A 258 -12.36 -20.59 10.87
N GLU A 259 -13.42 -20.34 10.08
CA GLU A 259 -13.57 -19.11 9.28
C GLU A 259 -13.64 -17.85 10.15
N SER A 260 -14.34 -17.92 11.29
CA SER A 260 -14.46 -16.82 12.26
C SER A 260 -13.11 -16.50 12.92
N ASN A 261 -12.37 -17.53 13.35
CA ASN A 261 -11.04 -17.38 13.93
C ASN A 261 -10.02 -16.83 12.92
N PHE A 262 -10.13 -17.20 11.65
CA PHE A 262 -9.22 -16.74 10.59
C PHE A 262 -9.52 -15.29 10.13
N SER A 263 -10.80 -14.90 10.05
CA SER A 263 -11.20 -13.51 9.81
C SER A 263 -10.65 -12.57 10.90
N ASN A 264 -10.68 -13.00 12.16
CA ASN A 264 -10.10 -12.23 13.27
C ASN A 264 -8.58 -12.05 13.13
N TYR A 265 -7.86 -13.08 12.67
CA TYR A 265 -6.41 -13.01 12.45
C TYR A 265 -6.02 -12.00 11.35
N PHE A 266 -6.76 -11.98 10.24
CA PHE A 266 -6.52 -11.01 9.16
C PHE A 266 -6.90 -9.57 9.54
N CYS A 267 -7.97 -9.39 10.31
CA CYS A 267 -8.42 -8.09 10.77
C CYS A 267 -7.43 -7.45 11.76
N LEU A 268 -6.78 -8.27 12.60
CA LEU A 268 -5.71 -7.82 13.51
C LEU A 268 -4.45 -7.37 12.76
N ASN A 269 -4.05 -8.08 11.71
CA ASN A 269 -2.86 -7.72 10.92
C ASN A 269 -3.07 -6.47 10.05
N GLN A 270 -4.29 -6.20 9.57
CA GLN A 270 -4.59 -4.94 8.87
C GLN A 270 -4.57 -3.71 9.80
N LYS A 271 -5.00 -3.86 11.06
CA LYS A 271 -4.92 -2.78 12.06
C LYS A 271 -3.48 -2.46 12.47
N GLN A 272 -2.59 -3.46 12.51
CA GLN A 272 -1.18 -3.25 12.84
C GLN A 272 -0.42 -2.50 11.72
N ASN A 273 -0.74 -2.76 10.45
CA ASN A 273 -0.11 -2.07 9.32
C ASN A 273 -0.59 -0.61 9.14
N ASN A 274 -1.84 -0.30 9.53
CA ASN A 274 -2.35 1.07 9.50
C ASN A 274 -1.88 1.93 10.68
N SER A 275 -1.15 1.36 11.64
CA SER A 275 -0.60 2.08 12.80
C SER A 275 0.88 2.46 12.64
N GLN A 276 1.48 2.17 11.48
CA GLN A 276 2.90 2.43 11.16
C GLN A 276 3.10 3.41 9.99
N ILE A 277 2.05 4.12 9.58
CA ILE A 277 2.08 5.22 8.59
C ILE A 277 1.60 6.48 9.30
#